data_AF-A0AAJ2S5G6-F1
#
_entry.id   AF-A0AAJ2S5G6-F1
#
_cell.length_a   1.000
_cell.length_b   1.000
_cell.length_c   1.000
_cell.angle_alpha   90.00
_cell.angle_beta   90.00
_cell.angle_gamma   90.00
#
_symmetry.space_group_name_H-M   'P 1'
#
loop_
_entity.id
_entity.type
_entity.pdbx_description
1 polymer ?
#
loop_
_entity_poly.entity_id
_entity_poly.type
_entity_poly.pdbx_seq_one_letter_code
_entity_poly.pdbx_strand_id
1 'polypeptide(L)'
;MKEQFKKFLNEEQDPKAIEKITSKLNDLLMKNEEIGYIAVQKKPAITVFPDSLVLTNKRIIICKPKNLGLSMDFIDYTWDDIVGAFVKENILGSEFSFNTTTDLQISIDYIPKIQARKIYTYAKEQLDLLKNPVIIETPFVEAPKPIEEATNFEAQEIIEEIETEEVTNFAEIMPTVTPSYTETYEPIQQNQTTTGERKLSELSKEELFDKLQNYKKLLDNGLILQGEYDTYKKEILSYM
;
A
#
# COMPACT_ATOMS: atom_id res chain seq x y z
N MET A 1 4.60 17.30 23.17
CA MET A 1 4.61 16.44 21.96
C MET A 1 5.95 16.64 21.27
N LYS A 2 6.85 15.63 21.23
CA LYS A 2 8.21 15.80 20.65
C LYS A 2 8.08 16.21 19.18
N GLU A 3 8.84 17.21 18.74
CA GLU A 3 8.74 17.80 17.38
C GLU A 3 8.90 16.76 16.26
N GLN A 4 9.67 15.70 16.52
CA GLN A 4 9.90 14.58 15.60
C GLN A 4 8.63 13.87 15.11
N PHE A 5 7.50 13.99 15.84
CA PHE A 5 6.26 13.30 15.49
C PHE A 5 5.27 14.15 14.70
N LYS A 6 5.46 15.47 14.66
CA LYS A 6 4.60 16.37 13.86
C LYS A 6 4.65 16.01 12.37
N LYS A 7 5.77 15.46 11.89
CA LYS A 7 5.92 15.03 10.48
C LYS A 7 4.94 13.94 10.06
N PHE A 8 4.44 13.13 11.01
CA PHE A 8 3.54 12.02 10.72
C PHE A 8 2.06 12.46 10.66
N LEU A 9 1.67 13.57 11.28
CA LEU A 9 0.26 14.01 11.36
C LEU A 9 -0.34 14.57 10.04
N ASN A 10 0.41 14.53 8.92
CA ASN A 10 0.05 15.25 7.70
C ASN A 10 -0.89 14.49 6.75
N GLU A 11 -1.23 13.22 7.04
CA GLU A 11 -1.81 12.30 6.04
C GLU A 11 -3.14 11.67 6.49
N GLU A 12 -4.02 12.47 7.09
CA GLU A 12 -5.33 12.05 7.62
C GLU A 12 -5.27 10.96 8.70
N GLN A 13 -4.13 10.88 9.39
CA GLN A 13 -3.96 10.02 10.55
C GLN A 13 -4.74 10.58 11.73
N ASP A 14 -5.36 9.71 12.52
CA ASP A 14 -5.97 10.14 13.78
C ASP A 14 -4.87 10.64 14.72
N PRO A 15 -4.84 11.94 15.08
CA PRO A 15 -3.79 12.51 15.92
C PRO A 15 -3.75 11.88 17.32
N LYS A 16 -4.90 11.45 17.85
CA LYS A 16 -4.96 10.73 19.14
C LYS A 16 -4.34 9.34 19.01
N ALA A 17 -4.51 8.71 17.86
CA ALA A 17 -3.89 7.41 17.61
C ALA A 17 -2.38 7.53 17.57
N ILE A 18 -1.87 8.49 16.81
CA ILE A 18 -0.43 8.77 16.70
C ILE A 18 0.17 9.12 18.06
N GLU A 19 -0.46 9.99 18.83
CA GLU A 19 0.04 10.38 20.16
C GLU A 19 0.16 9.17 21.10
N LYS A 20 -0.86 8.30 21.12
CA LYS A 20 -0.86 7.11 21.98
C LYS A 20 0.17 6.08 21.55
N ILE A 21 0.29 5.80 20.25
CA ILE A 21 1.26 4.85 19.69
C ILE A 21 2.68 5.35 19.97
N THR A 22 2.94 6.60 19.62
CA THR A 22 4.20 7.30 19.84
C THR A 22 4.66 7.20 21.29
N SER A 23 3.74 7.39 22.24
CA SER A 23 4.05 7.31 23.67
C SER A 23 4.59 5.92 24.03
N LYS A 24 3.95 4.85 23.54
CA LYS A 24 4.36 3.46 23.77
C LYS A 24 5.62 3.06 23.00
N LEU A 25 5.83 3.59 21.80
CA LEU A 25 6.99 3.28 20.98
C LEU A 25 8.31 3.74 21.63
N ASN A 26 8.31 4.82 22.43
CA ASN A 26 9.54 5.27 23.09
C ASN A 26 10.19 4.18 23.95
N ASP A 27 9.39 3.32 24.57
CA ASP A 27 9.86 2.24 25.45
C ASP A 27 10.03 0.91 24.69
N LEU A 28 9.56 0.83 23.45
CA LEU A 28 9.58 -0.37 22.60
C LEU A 28 10.73 -0.37 21.59
N LEU A 29 11.17 0.81 21.15
CA LEU A 29 12.25 0.96 20.17
C LEU A 29 13.61 0.59 20.78
N MET A 30 14.39 -0.17 20.02
CA MET A 30 15.77 -0.53 20.36
C MET A 30 16.73 0.64 20.14
N LYS A 31 17.97 0.49 20.62
CA LYS A 31 19.05 1.45 20.31
C LYS A 31 19.26 1.55 18.80
N ASN A 32 19.40 2.77 18.29
CA ASN A 32 19.54 3.08 16.86
C ASN A 32 18.37 2.57 15.99
N GLU A 33 17.19 2.40 16.59
CA GLU A 33 15.95 2.13 15.87
C GLU A 33 15.20 3.45 15.64
N GLU A 34 14.95 3.78 14.38
CA GLU A 34 14.28 5.00 13.95
C GLU A 34 12.99 4.67 13.23
N ILE A 35 11.93 5.44 13.54
CA ILE A 35 10.64 5.32 12.86
C ILE A 35 10.73 6.02 11.50
N GLY A 36 10.58 5.24 10.44
CA GLY A 36 10.44 5.75 9.08
C GLY A 36 9.02 6.24 8.81
N TYR A 37 8.01 5.44 9.18
CA TYR A 37 6.62 5.79 8.94
C TYR A 37 5.68 5.13 9.95
N ILE A 38 4.56 5.77 10.26
CA ILE A 38 3.46 5.21 11.05
C ILE A 38 2.21 5.32 10.18
N ALA A 39 1.48 4.22 9.95
CA ALA A 39 0.18 4.22 9.29
C ALA A 39 -0.92 3.85 10.30
N VAL A 40 -2.09 4.48 10.15
CA VAL A 40 -3.24 4.28 11.04
C VAL A 40 -4.43 3.81 10.22
N GLN A 41 -5.03 2.69 10.63
CA GLN A 41 -6.20 2.13 9.98
C GLN A 41 -7.42 3.03 10.16
N LYS A 42 -8.26 3.15 9.13
CA LYS A 42 -9.49 3.96 9.16
C LYS A 42 -10.68 3.11 8.72
N LYS A 43 -11.09 2.19 9.60
CA LYS A 43 -12.27 1.34 9.37
C LYS A 43 -13.56 2.17 9.46
N PRO A 44 -14.49 2.05 8.49
CA PRO A 44 -15.78 2.71 8.57
C PRO A 44 -16.62 2.12 9.71
N ALA A 45 -17.39 2.97 10.40
CA ALA A 45 -18.40 2.58 11.40
C ALA A 45 -17.89 1.88 12.69
N ILE A 46 -16.61 1.99 13.02
CA ILE A 46 -16.05 1.52 14.31
C ILE A 46 -15.56 2.70 15.14
N THR A 47 -15.96 2.76 16.42
CA THR A 47 -15.58 3.81 17.39
C THR A 47 -14.38 3.42 18.27
N VAL A 48 -13.82 2.23 18.09
CA VAL A 48 -12.66 1.78 18.87
C VAL A 48 -11.36 2.31 18.28
N PHE A 49 -10.32 2.35 19.10
CA PHE A 49 -8.97 2.70 18.66
C PHE A 49 -8.56 1.82 17.45
N PRO A 50 -8.03 2.41 16.38
CA PRO A 50 -7.71 1.64 15.16
C PRO A 50 -6.44 0.80 15.29
N ASP A 51 -6.34 -0.25 14.47
CA ASP A 51 -5.06 -0.93 14.24
C ASP A 51 -4.06 0.05 13.65
N SER A 52 -2.78 -0.11 13.97
CA SER A 52 -1.72 0.74 13.42
C SER A 52 -0.49 -0.05 13.06
N LEU A 53 0.23 0.46 12.07
CA LEU A 53 1.41 -0.17 11.50
C LEU A 53 2.58 0.81 11.58
N VAL A 54 3.68 0.38 12.16
CA VAL A 54 4.87 1.22 12.36
C VAL A 54 6.02 0.56 11.61
N LEU A 55 6.61 1.27 10.65
CA LEU A 55 7.78 0.80 9.92
C LEU A 55 9.00 1.54 10.46
N THR A 56 9.97 0.77 10.93
CA THR A 56 11.26 1.28 11.42
C THR A 56 12.38 0.85 10.47
N ASN A 57 13.58 1.38 10.68
CA ASN A 57 14.78 0.93 9.98
C ASN A 57 15.23 -0.51 10.34
N LYS A 58 14.52 -1.21 11.25
CA LYS A 58 14.88 -2.56 11.70
C LYS A 58 13.77 -3.59 11.49
N ARG A 59 12.50 -3.18 11.58
CA ARG A 59 11.35 -4.08 11.57
C ARG A 59 10.04 -3.36 11.25
N ILE A 60 9.03 -4.16 10.92
CA ILE A 60 7.64 -3.75 10.91
C ILE A 60 7.02 -4.11 12.27
N ILE A 61 6.32 -3.18 12.91
CA ILE A 61 5.61 -3.39 14.18
C ILE A 61 4.11 -3.15 13.95
N ILE A 62 3.31 -4.17 14.20
CA ILE A 62 1.85 -4.11 14.14
C ILE A 62 1.32 -3.88 15.56
N CYS A 63 0.60 -2.77 15.73
CA CYS A 63 -0.02 -2.37 16.98
C CYS A 63 -1.52 -2.69 16.94
N LYS A 64 -1.96 -3.71 17.68
CA LYS A 64 -3.38 -4.12 17.74
C LYS A 64 -4.00 -3.73 19.09
N PRO A 65 -4.94 -2.77 19.13
CA PRO A 65 -5.66 -2.43 20.35
C PRO A 65 -6.56 -3.59 20.80
N LYS A 66 -6.56 -3.85 22.11
CA LYS A 66 -7.41 -4.83 22.80
C LYS A 66 -8.25 -4.13 23.85
N ASN A 67 -9.35 -4.75 24.27
CA ASN A 67 -10.21 -4.23 25.35
C ASN A 67 -10.60 -2.76 25.12
N LEU A 68 -11.14 -2.45 23.93
CA LEU A 68 -11.51 -1.09 23.52
C LEU A 68 -10.35 -0.08 23.53
N GLY A 69 -9.12 -0.56 23.39
CA GLY A 69 -7.91 0.26 23.40
C GLY A 69 -7.28 0.46 24.78
N LEU A 70 -7.79 -0.18 25.84
CA LEU A 70 -7.14 -0.14 27.17
C LEU A 70 -5.79 -0.88 27.15
N SER A 71 -5.73 -2.00 26.44
CA SER A 71 -4.50 -2.78 26.21
C SER A 71 -4.11 -2.74 24.74
N MET A 72 -2.87 -3.09 24.43
CA MET A 72 -2.35 -3.13 23.06
C MET A 72 -1.37 -4.28 22.93
N ASP A 73 -1.54 -5.08 21.88
CA ASP A 73 -0.55 -6.06 21.46
C ASP A 73 0.41 -5.42 20.46
N PHE A 74 1.67 -5.83 20.55
CA PHE A 74 2.72 -5.50 19.59
C PHE A 74 3.22 -6.80 18.98
N ILE A 75 3.16 -6.88 17.65
CA ILE A 75 3.65 -8.02 16.89
C ILE A 75 4.65 -7.46 15.89
N ASP A 76 5.89 -7.90 15.94
CA ASP A 76 6.94 -7.38 15.06
C ASP A 76 7.57 -8.44 14.16
N TYR A 77 8.00 -7.99 12.98
CA TYR A 77 8.66 -8.79 11.96
C TYR A 77 9.92 -8.04 11.50
N THR A 78 11.08 -8.64 11.68
CA THR A 78 12.35 -8.06 11.23
C THR A 78 12.41 -8.02 9.71
N TRP A 79 13.18 -7.08 9.15
CA TRP A 79 13.35 -7.01 7.69
C TRP A 79 13.96 -8.30 7.11
N ASP A 80 14.79 -9.01 7.87
CA ASP A 80 15.35 -10.32 7.48
C ASP A 80 14.30 -11.42 7.34
N ASP A 81 13.19 -11.34 8.09
CA ASP A 81 12.08 -12.30 7.98
C ASP A 81 11.11 -11.94 6.85
N ILE A 82 11.21 -10.74 6.27
CA ILE A 82 10.26 -10.29 5.25
C ILE A 82 10.81 -10.59 3.85
N VAL A 83 10.10 -11.45 3.10
CA VAL A 83 10.46 -11.82 1.72
C VAL A 83 10.05 -10.74 0.73
N GLY A 84 8.91 -10.10 0.97
CA GLY A 84 8.36 -9.07 0.09
C GLY A 84 7.16 -8.37 0.68
N ALA A 85 6.98 -7.11 0.29
CA ALA A 85 5.82 -6.27 0.60
C ALA A 85 5.01 -5.97 -0.67
N PHE A 86 3.70 -5.78 -0.47
CA PHE A 86 2.68 -5.59 -1.51
C PHE A 86 1.67 -4.53 -1.06
N VAL A 87 1.07 -3.85 -2.03
CA VAL A 87 -0.02 -2.90 -1.79
C VAL A 87 -1.12 -3.12 -2.81
N LYS A 88 -2.37 -3.16 -2.33
CA LYS A 88 -3.57 -3.27 -3.15
C LYS A 88 -4.50 -2.11 -2.83
N GLU A 89 -4.78 -1.28 -3.82
CA GLU A 89 -5.73 -0.17 -3.66
C GLU A 89 -7.15 -0.63 -3.95
N ASN A 90 -8.06 -0.45 -3.00
CA ASN A 90 -9.48 -0.76 -3.15
C ASN A 90 -10.31 0.54 -3.11
N ILE A 91 -11.63 0.42 -3.32
CA ILE A 91 -12.55 1.56 -3.24
C ILE A 91 -12.60 2.11 -1.80
N LEU A 92 -12.65 1.22 -0.81
CA LEU A 92 -12.82 1.54 0.62
C LEU A 92 -11.49 1.53 1.39
N GLY A 93 -10.46 2.15 0.82
CA GLY A 93 -9.10 2.19 1.35
C GLY A 93 -8.16 1.22 0.63
N SER A 94 -6.99 1.02 1.20
CA SER A 94 -5.97 0.11 0.65
C SER A 94 -5.62 -0.98 1.65
N GLU A 95 -5.13 -2.08 1.11
CA GLU A 95 -4.53 -3.19 1.82
C GLU A 95 -3.01 -3.12 1.65
N PHE A 96 -2.28 -3.21 2.75
CA PHE A 96 -0.84 -3.46 2.74
C PHE A 96 -0.59 -4.86 3.26
N SER A 97 0.24 -5.62 2.55
CA SER A 97 0.56 -6.99 2.94
C SER A 97 2.03 -7.32 2.74
N PHE A 98 2.53 -8.29 3.48
CA PHE A 98 3.88 -8.79 3.33
C PHE A 98 3.93 -10.30 3.63
N ASN A 99 4.90 -10.96 3.01
CA ASN A 99 5.15 -12.39 3.21
C ASN A 99 6.40 -12.57 4.05
N THR A 100 6.34 -13.51 4.99
CA THR A 100 7.50 -13.90 5.81
C THR A 100 8.30 -15.04 5.16
N THR A 101 9.47 -15.34 5.70
CA THR A 101 10.28 -16.50 5.27
C THR A 101 9.61 -17.85 5.56
N THR A 102 8.61 -17.85 6.44
CA THR A 102 7.80 -19.01 6.82
C THR A 102 6.55 -19.17 5.94
N ASP A 103 6.48 -18.48 4.81
CA ASP A 103 5.34 -18.45 3.88
C ASP A 103 4.03 -17.94 4.51
N LEU A 104 4.11 -17.23 5.64
CA LEU A 104 2.95 -16.57 6.25
C LEU A 104 2.72 -15.23 5.55
N GLN A 105 1.51 -15.01 5.05
CA GLN A 105 1.08 -13.73 4.53
C GLN A 105 0.35 -12.93 5.62
N ILE A 106 0.84 -11.73 5.92
CA ILE A 106 0.21 -10.79 6.83
C ILE A 106 -0.39 -9.67 6.00
N SER A 107 -1.70 -9.44 6.16
CA SER A 107 -2.45 -8.37 5.48
C SER A 107 -3.11 -7.42 6.48
N ILE A 108 -3.11 -6.13 6.14
CA ILE A 108 -3.72 -5.06 6.91
C ILE A 108 -4.54 -4.18 5.97
N ASP A 109 -5.86 -4.27 6.11
CA ASP A 109 -6.83 -3.54 5.29
C ASP A 109 -7.16 -2.15 5.84
N TYR A 110 -7.95 -1.39 5.08
CA TYR A 110 -8.49 -0.08 5.48
C TYR A 110 -7.40 0.95 5.85
N ILE A 111 -6.22 0.84 5.24
CA ILE A 111 -5.19 1.86 5.32
C ILE A 111 -5.52 2.97 4.31
N PRO A 112 -5.51 4.26 4.69
CA PRO A 112 -5.73 5.34 3.74
C PRO A 112 -4.74 5.28 2.57
N LYS A 113 -5.19 5.55 1.34
CA LYS A 113 -4.43 5.29 0.11
C LYS A 113 -3.04 5.93 0.10
N ILE A 114 -2.95 7.19 0.55
CA ILE A 114 -1.68 7.92 0.62
C ILE A 114 -0.72 7.20 1.58
N GLN A 115 -1.21 6.83 2.76
CA GLN A 115 -0.40 6.12 3.76
C GLN A 115 0.06 4.77 3.23
N ALA A 116 -0.82 4.01 2.56
CA ALA A 116 -0.52 2.72 1.97
C ALA A 116 0.61 2.79 0.92
N ARG A 117 0.60 3.82 0.08
CA ARG A 117 1.70 4.05 -0.88
C ARG A 117 3.01 4.36 -0.17
N LYS A 118 3.00 5.21 0.87
CA LYS A 118 4.23 5.57 1.60
C LYS A 118 4.84 4.42 2.38
N ILE A 119 4.03 3.62 3.08
CA ILE A 119 4.54 2.42 3.75
C ILE A 119 5.09 1.42 2.73
N TYR A 120 4.47 1.29 1.56
CA TYR A 120 4.97 0.42 0.52
C TYR A 120 6.32 0.87 -0.01
N THR A 121 6.46 2.17 -0.34
CA THR A 121 7.75 2.76 -0.75
C THR A 121 8.82 2.53 0.30
N TYR A 122 8.54 2.87 1.57
CA TYR A 122 9.51 2.69 2.65
C TYR A 122 9.89 1.22 2.86
N ALA A 123 8.91 0.29 2.84
CA ALA A 123 9.18 -1.13 2.97
C ALA A 123 10.06 -1.67 1.84
N LYS A 124 9.85 -1.20 0.60
CA LYS A 124 10.69 -1.56 -0.54
C LYS A 124 12.11 -1.03 -0.38
N GLU A 125 12.28 0.22 0.07
CA GLU A 125 13.59 0.79 0.35
C GLU A 125 14.33 0.00 1.43
N GLN A 126 13.66 -0.35 2.54
CA GLN A 126 14.29 -1.15 3.60
C GLN A 126 14.70 -2.55 3.11
N LEU A 127 13.85 -3.18 2.30
CA LEU A 127 14.15 -4.51 1.75
C LEU A 127 15.27 -4.45 0.70
N ASP A 128 15.38 -3.36 -0.06
CA ASP A 128 16.47 -3.13 -1.00
C ASP A 128 17.79 -2.87 -0.28
N LEU A 129 17.80 -2.02 0.76
CA LEU A 129 18.97 -1.77 1.62
C LEU A 129 19.51 -3.05 2.26
N LEU A 130 18.64 -4.01 2.57
CA LEU A 130 19.05 -5.29 3.13
C LEU A 130 19.74 -6.18 2.08
N LYS A 131 19.25 -6.17 0.83
CA LYS A 131 19.83 -6.94 -0.29
C LYS A 131 21.10 -6.29 -0.83
N ASN A 132 21.13 -4.96 -0.84
CA ASN A 132 22.18 -4.11 -1.37
C ASN A 132 22.62 -3.13 -0.27
N PRO A 133 23.42 -3.57 0.72
CA PRO A 133 23.86 -2.69 1.79
C PRO A 133 24.70 -1.55 1.19
N VAL A 134 24.24 -0.30 1.38
CA VAL A 134 24.99 0.89 0.97
C VAL A 134 26.32 0.89 1.73
N ILE A 135 27.40 0.60 1.03
CA ILE A 135 28.76 0.73 1.56
C ILE A 135 29.02 2.24 1.66
N ILE A 136 28.78 2.81 2.83
CA ILE A 136 29.21 4.16 3.13
C ILE A 136 30.73 4.07 3.29
N GLU A 137 31.46 4.39 2.24
CA GLU A 137 32.89 4.71 2.33
C GLU A 137 33.02 5.92 3.26
N THR A 138 33.28 5.66 4.54
CA THR A 138 33.83 6.69 5.42
C THR A 138 35.10 7.20 4.75
N PRO A 139 35.29 8.53 4.57
CA PRO A 139 36.57 9.06 4.15
C PRO A 139 37.58 8.65 5.22
N PHE A 140 38.39 7.67 4.89
CA PHE A 140 39.48 7.22 5.72
C PHE A 140 40.42 8.42 5.84
N VAL A 141 40.48 9.03 7.02
CA VAL A 141 41.51 10.03 7.32
C VAL A 141 42.82 9.27 7.34
N GLU A 142 43.55 9.39 6.25
CA GLU A 142 44.86 8.82 6.03
C GLU A 142 45.83 9.39 7.08
N ALA A 143 46.16 8.59 8.09
CA ALA A 143 47.29 8.86 8.96
C ALA A 143 48.58 8.56 8.17
N PRO A 144 49.51 9.53 8.01
CA PRO A 144 50.68 9.32 7.17
C PRO A 144 51.67 8.39 7.87
N LYS A 145 52.01 7.27 7.23
CA LYS A 145 53.16 6.43 7.56
C LYS A 145 53.83 5.92 6.28
N PRO A 146 55.15 5.67 6.32
CA PRO A 146 56.10 6.21 5.35
C PRO A 146 56.23 5.41 4.06
N ILE A 147 56.72 6.13 3.06
CA ILE A 147 57.17 5.71 1.73
C ILE A 147 58.09 4.48 1.83
N GLU A 148 57.71 3.38 1.16
CA GLU A 148 58.64 2.36 0.70
C GLU A 148 58.41 2.08 -0.80
N GLU A 149 59.50 1.70 -1.44
CA GLU A 149 59.86 2.02 -2.82
C GLU A 149 59.14 1.21 -3.91
N ALA A 150 59.11 1.86 -5.08
CA ALA A 150 58.74 1.36 -6.40
C ALA A 150 58.98 -0.13 -6.66
N THR A 151 57.92 -0.82 -7.08
CA THR A 151 58.01 -1.87 -8.10
C THR A 151 56.92 -1.66 -9.13
N ASN A 152 57.36 -1.35 -10.36
CA ASN A 152 56.54 -1.36 -11.56
C ASN A 152 55.90 -2.74 -11.74
N PHE A 153 54.58 -2.79 -11.78
CA PHE A 153 53.84 -3.76 -12.58
C PHE A 153 52.69 -3.02 -13.26
N GLU A 154 52.90 -2.69 -14.53
CA GLU A 154 51.85 -2.38 -15.48
C GLU A 154 50.97 -3.63 -15.62
N ALA A 155 49.77 -3.58 -15.05
CA ALA A 155 48.68 -4.48 -15.41
C ALA A 155 47.58 -3.60 -15.99
N GLN A 156 47.39 -3.78 -17.28
CA GLN A 156 46.57 -2.97 -18.17
C GLN A 156 45.15 -2.80 -17.62
N GLU A 157 44.72 -1.54 -17.52
CA GLU A 157 43.31 -1.18 -17.48
C GLU A 157 42.67 -1.66 -18.78
N ILE A 158 41.93 -2.76 -18.71
CA ILE A 158 40.93 -3.09 -19.73
C ILE A 158 39.71 -2.24 -19.38
N ILE A 159 39.75 -0.99 -19.82
CA ILE A 159 38.57 -0.16 -19.98
C ILE A 159 37.81 -0.77 -21.15
N GLU A 160 36.75 -1.52 -20.87
CA GLU A 160 35.79 -1.89 -21.90
C GLU A 160 34.95 -0.64 -22.22
N GLU A 161 35.50 0.18 -23.12
CA GLU A 161 34.82 1.29 -23.75
C GLU A 161 33.70 0.70 -24.61
N ILE A 162 32.50 0.59 -24.04
CA ILE A 162 31.32 0.33 -24.86
C ILE A 162 31.07 1.58 -25.70
N GLU A 163 31.31 1.48 -27.01
CA GLU A 163 30.95 2.52 -27.96
C GLU A 163 29.47 2.87 -27.80
N THR A 164 29.21 4.14 -27.52
CA THR A 164 27.86 4.69 -27.58
C THR A 164 27.43 4.75 -29.04
N GLU A 165 26.62 3.78 -29.48
CA GLU A 165 25.90 3.91 -30.74
C GLU A 165 24.82 4.99 -30.59
N GLU A 166 25.08 6.17 -31.17
CA GLU A 166 24.06 7.18 -31.40
C GLU A 166 23.06 6.65 -32.44
N VAL A 167 21.94 6.09 -31.97
CA VAL A 167 20.82 5.75 -32.85
C VAL A 167 20.10 7.03 -33.26
N THR A 168 20.66 7.69 -34.27
CA THR A 168 20.01 8.73 -35.05
C THR A 168 18.99 8.10 -35.99
N ASN A 169 17.84 7.67 -35.45
CA ASN A 169 16.67 7.40 -36.29
C ASN A 169 15.45 8.14 -35.77
N PHE A 170 15.25 9.30 -36.40
CA PHE A 170 14.09 10.15 -36.31
C PHE A 170 12.92 9.45 -37.01
N ALA A 171 12.19 8.60 -36.29
CA ALA A 171 10.94 8.06 -36.80
C ALA A 171 9.93 9.20 -36.91
N GLU A 172 9.75 9.69 -38.14
CA GLU A 172 8.75 10.67 -38.53
C GLU A 172 7.36 10.26 -38.01
N ILE A 173 6.74 11.19 -37.30
CA ILE A 173 5.36 11.11 -36.85
C ILE A 173 4.45 11.17 -38.08
N MET A 174 3.94 10.01 -38.53
CA MET A 174 2.84 10.01 -39.49
C MET A 174 1.55 10.48 -38.79
N PRO A 175 0.82 11.47 -39.35
CA PRO A 175 -0.47 11.88 -38.80
C PRO A 175 -1.47 10.75 -39.05
N THR A 176 -1.83 10.02 -37.99
CA THR A 176 -2.92 9.06 -38.07
C THR A 176 -4.24 9.82 -38.10
N VAL A 177 -4.86 9.77 -39.27
CA VAL A 177 -6.25 10.11 -39.54
C VAL A 177 -7.17 9.63 -38.41
N THR A 178 -7.89 10.60 -37.85
CA THR A 178 -9.03 10.45 -36.96
C THR A 178 -10.09 9.47 -37.53
N PRO A 179 -10.46 8.40 -36.82
CA PRO A 179 -11.82 7.91 -36.85
C PRO A 179 -12.62 8.85 -35.95
N SER A 180 -13.46 9.68 -36.57
CA SER A 180 -14.54 10.39 -35.89
C SER A 180 -15.48 9.36 -35.28
N TYR A 181 -15.30 9.05 -34.00
CA TYR A 181 -16.36 8.49 -33.17
C TYR A 181 -17.32 9.64 -32.93
N THR A 182 -18.48 9.56 -33.56
CA THR A 182 -19.65 10.33 -33.16
C THR A 182 -19.97 9.98 -31.72
N GLU A 183 -19.55 10.83 -30.78
CA GLU A 183 -20.15 10.93 -29.46
C GLU A 183 -21.61 11.34 -29.66
N THR A 184 -22.47 10.35 -29.83
CA THR A 184 -23.89 10.54 -29.54
C THR A 184 -23.98 10.55 -28.03
N TYR A 185 -23.89 11.74 -27.45
CA TYR A 185 -24.31 12.00 -26.08
C TYR A 185 -25.82 11.72 -26.02
N GLU A 186 -26.21 10.48 -25.74
CA GLU A 186 -27.49 10.26 -25.11
C GLU A 186 -27.39 10.87 -23.71
N PRO A 187 -28.25 11.84 -23.36
CA PRO A 187 -28.27 12.36 -22.00
C PRO A 187 -28.68 11.20 -21.09
N ILE A 188 -27.72 10.73 -20.30
CA ILE A 188 -28.01 9.85 -19.17
C ILE A 188 -28.88 10.70 -18.24
N GLN A 189 -30.19 10.46 -18.32
CA GLN A 189 -31.14 11.01 -17.37
C GLN A 189 -30.66 10.59 -15.98
N GLN A 190 -30.41 11.60 -15.15
CA GLN A 190 -30.20 11.45 -13.72
C GLN A 190 -31.47 10.85 -13.11
N ASN A 191 -31.62 9.52 -13.16
CA ASN A 191 -32.45 8.83 -12.20
C ASN A 191 -31.65 8.72 -10.91
N GLN A 192 -31.63 9.82 -10.17
CA GLN A 192 -31.50 9.79 -8.72
C GLN A 192 -32.58 8.86 -8.18
N THR A 193 -32.25 7.60 -7.95
CA THR A 193 -32.96 6.78 -6.98
C THR A 193 -32.08 6.65 -5.76
N THR A 194 -32.17 7.68 -4.93
CA THR A 194 -32.15 7.57 -3.48
C THR A 194 -33.11 6.46 -3.04
N THR A 195 -32.69 5.21 -3.17
CA THR A 195 -33.27 4.11 -2.40
C THR A 195 -32.44 4.01 -1.13
N GLY A 196 -32.86 4.81 -0.13
CA GLY A 196 -32.58 4.47 1.25
C GLY A 196 -32.94 2.99 1.46
N GLU A 197 -32.15 2.33 2.30
CA GLU A 197 -32.18 0.90 2.64
C GLU A 197 -33.59 0.39 3.02
N ARG A 198 -34.48 0.24 2.03
CA ARG A 198 -35.74 -0.47 2.18
C ARG A 198 -35.41 -1.96 2.12
N LYS A 199 -35.82 -2.69 3.15
CA LYS A 199 -35.58 -4.12 3.27
C LYS A 199 -36.24 -4.84 2.08
N LEU A 200 -35.65 -5.94 1.62
CA LEU A 200 -36.21 -6.75 0.51
C LEU A 200 -37.66 -7.19 0.78
N SER A 201 -38.07 -7.30 2.05
CA SER A 201 -39.43 -7.61 2.49
C SER A 201 -40.48 -6.54 2.20
N GLU A 202 -40.07 -5.32 1.86
CA GLU A 202 -40.97 -4.17 1.63
C GLU A 202 -41.11 -3.81 0.14
N LEU A 203 -40.45 -4.55 -0.75
CA LEU A 203 -40.43 -4.30 -2.18
C LEU A 203 -41.57 -5.05 -2.89
N SER A 204 -42.10 -4.44 -3.94
CA SER A 204 -43.06 -5.08 -4.84
C SER A 204 -42.39 -6.14 -5.72
N LYS A 205 -43.19 -7.04 -6.31
CA LYS A 205 -42.67 -8.14 -7.16
C LYS A 205 -41.91 -7.62 -8.38
N GLU A 206 -42.39 -6.52 -8.98
CA GLU A 206 -41.74 -5.82 -10.07
C GLU A 206 -40.36 -5.27 -9.66
N GLU A 207 -40.25 -4.63 -8.49
CA GLU A 207 -38.97 -4.10 -7.98
C GLU A 207 -37.96 -5.21 -7.63
N LEU A 208 -38.46 -6.35 -7.13
CA LEU A 208 -37.66 -7.54 -6.88
C LEU A 208 -37.10 -8.12 -8.18
N PHE A 209 -37.90 -8.13 -9.25
CA PHE A 209 -37.46 -8.56 -10.57
C PHE A 209 -36.42 -7.60 -11.17
N ASP A 210 -36.62 -6.29 -11.06
CA ASP A 210 -35.67 -5.27 -11.52
C ASP A 210 -34.31 -5.41 -10.81
N LYS A 211 -34.32 -5.68 -9.50
CA LYS A 211 -33.09 -5.97 -8.73
C LYS A 211 -32.40 -7.23 -9.24
N LEU A 212 -33.14 -8.30 -9.52
CA LEU A 212 -32.56 -9.54 -10.06
C LEU A 212 -31.91 -9.32 -11.43
N GLN A 213 -32.56 -8.53 -12.30
CA GLN A 213 -32.01 -8.17 -13.60
C GLN A 213 -30.74 -7.32 -13.47
N ASN A 214 -30.70 -6.39 -12.50
CA ASN A 214 -29.50 -5.60 -12.20
C ASN A 214 -28.35 -6.47 -11.69
N TYR A 215 -28.60 -7.41 -10.78
CA TYR A 215 -27.57 -8.35 -10.34
C TYR A 215 -27.05 -9.21 -11.49
N LYS A 216 -27.89 -9.62 -12.44
CA LYS A 216 -27.44 -10.34 -13.64
C LYS A 216 -26.50 -9.48 -14.50
N LYS A 217 -26.82 -8.20 -14.70
CA LYS A 217 -25.94 -7.26 -15.43
C LYS A 217 -24.60 -7.09 -14.73
N LEU A 218 -24.58 -7.03 -13.39
CA LEU A 218 -23.34 -6.94 -12.63
C LEU A 218 -22.47 -8.19 -12.80
N LEU A 219 -23.08 -9.38 -12.84
CA LEU A 219 -22.38 -10.63 -13.10
C LEU A 219 -21.82 -10.66 -14.54
N ASP A 220 -22.63 -10.32 -15.53
CA ASP A 220 -22.23 -10.28 -16.94
C ASP A 220 -21.08 -9.28 -17.18
N ASN A 221 -21.04 -8.17 -16.41
CA ASN A 221 -19.98 -7.17 -16.43
C ASN A 221 -18.77 -7.50 -15.54
N GLY A 222 -18.76 -8.65 -14.86
CA GLY A 222 -17.66 -9.06 -13.98
C GLY A 222 -17.51 -8.24 -12.68
N LEU A 223 -18.56 -7.52 -12.27
CA LEU A 223 -18.59 -6.71 -11.04
C LEU A 223 -18.91 -7.54 -9.80
N ILE A 224 -19.57 -8.70 -9.98
CA ILE A 224 -19.86 -9.67 -8.92
C ILE A 224 -19.50 -11.07 -9.41
N LEU A 225 -19.23 -11.99 -8.48
CA LEU A 225 -18.93 -13.39 -8.80
C LEU A 225 -20.22 -14.22 -8.92
N GLN A 226 -20.14 -15.36 -9.63
CA GLN A 226 -21.27 -16.29 -9.80
C GLN A 226 -21.90 -16.71 -8.47
N GLY A 227 -21.09 -16.99 -7.44
CA GLY A 227 -21.59 -17.39 -6.11
C GLY A 227 -22.34 -16.26 -5.38
N GLU A 228 -21.96 -15.00 -5.60
CA GLU A 228 -22.66 -13.85 -5.03
C GLU A 228 -24.00 -13.64 -5.74
N TYR A 229 -24.01 -13.74 -7.07
CA TYR A 229 -25.24 -13.68 -7.87
C TYR A 229 -26.25 -14.75 -7.42
N ASP A 230 -25.80 -16.00 -7.23
CA ASP A 230 -26.68 -17.09 -6.81
C ASP A 230 -27.25 -16.87 -5.40
N THR A 231 -26.48 -16.24 -4.51
CA THR A 231 -26.93 -15.85 -3.16
C THR A 231 -28.02 -14.78 -3.24
N TYR A 232 -27.78 -13.68 -3.96
CA TYR A 232 -28.77 -12.60 -4.14
C TYR A 232 -30.03 -13.08 -4.85
N LYS A 233 -29.88 -13.95 -5.86
CA LYS A 233 -31.01 -14.56 -6.57
C LYS A 233 -31.88 -15.39 -5.62
N LYS A 234 -31.26 -16.22 -4.77
CA LYS A 234 -31.99 -17.03 -3.79
C LYS A 234 -32.73 -16.17 -2.77
N GLU A 235 -32.10 -15.08 -2.33
CA GLU A 235 -32.71 -14.12 -1.40
C GLU A 235 -33.92 -13.43 -2.03
N ILE A 236 -33.79 -12.88 -3.24
CA ILE A 236 -34.90 -12.24 -3.96
C ILE A 236 -36.06 -13.21 -4.20
N LEU A 237 -35.76 -14.43 -4.65
CA LEU A 237 -36.78 -15.46 -4.89
C LEU A 237 -37.53 -15.85 -3.61
N SER A 238 -36.94 -15.66 -2.42
CA SER A 238 -37.62 -15.90 -1.16
C SER A 238 -38.69 -14.84 -0.82
N TYR A 239 -38.65 -13.69 -1.50
CA TYR A 239 -39.57 -12.56 -1.30
C TYR A 239 -40.55 -12.34 -2.47
N MET A 240 -40.45 -13.08 -3.57
CA MET A 240 -41.38 -13.03 -4.73
C MET A 240 -42.63 -13.89 -4.54
#